data_AF-A0A2P4SY34-F1
#
_entry.id   AF-A0A2P4SY34-F1
#
_cell.length_a   1.000
_cell.length_b   1.000
_cell.length_c   1.000
_cell.angle_alpha   90.00
_cell.angle_beta   90.00
_cell.angle_gamma   90.00
#
_symmetry.space_group_name_H-M   'P 1'
#
loop_
_entity.id
_entity.type
_entity.pdbx_description
1 polymer ?
#
loop_
_entity_poly.entity_id
_entity_poly.type
_entity_poly.pdbx_seq_one_letter_code
_entity_poly.pdbx_strand_id
1 'polypeptide(L)'
;DLMKSASGEFADDPCSSVKRGNMVRAARALLSAVTRLLILADMADVYKLLVQLKVVEEGILKLRNAGTEQDLGIQYKALKPEVDKLNIMAAKRQQELKDVGHRDQMAAARGILQKNVPILYTASQACLQHPDVAAYKANRDLIYKQLQQAVTGISNAAQATASDDAAQQQGGGGELAYALNNFDKQIIVDPSTFSEERFRPSLEERLESIISGAALMADSSCTRDDRRERIVAECNAVRQALQDLLSEYMGN
;
A
#
# COMPACT_ATOMS: atom_id res chain seq x y z
N ASP A 1 -36.81 -3.23 4.46
CA ASP A 1 -38.08 -2.85 5.11
C ASP A 1 -37.96 -2.48 6.59
N LEU A 2 -37.27 -3.26 7.43
CA LEU A 2 -37.10 -2.96 8.86
C LEU A 2 -36.60 -1.55 9.20
N MET A 3 -35.54 -1.07 8.54
CA MET A 3 -35.00 0.27 8.79
C MET A 3 -35.99 1.37 8.39
N LYS A 4 -36.69 1.21 7.26
CA LYS A 4 -37.68 2.18 6.77
C LYS A 4 -38.87 2.30 7.73
N SER A 5 -39.36 1.18 8.27
CA SER A 5 -40.44 1.17 9.25
C SER A 5 -40.02 1.83 10.57
N ALA A 6 -38.89 1.39 11.14
CA ALA A 6 -38.42 1.91 12.43
C ALA A 6 -38.04 3.40 12.38
N SER A 7 -37.54 3.89 11.23
CA SER A 7 -37.27 5.32 11.02
C SER A 7 -38.55 6.13 10.82
N GLY A 8 -39.55 5.59 10.14
CA GLY A 8 -40.88 6.23 10.03
C GLY A 8 -41.54 6.39 11.40
N GLU A 9 -41.60 5.32 12.20
CA GLU A 9 -42.18 5.37 13.55
C GLU A 9 -41.47 6.38 14.46
N PHE A 10 -40.14 6.49 14.37
CA PHE A 10 -39.37 7.48 15.12
C PHE A 10 -39.59 8.91 14.60
N ALA A 11 -39.71 9.10 13.28
CA ALA A 11 -39.97 10.42 12.70
C ALA A 11 -41.33 10.98 13.14
N ASP A 12 -42.33 10.11 13.28
CA ASP A 12 -43.66 10.48 13.77
C ASP A 12 -43.68 10.77 15.30
N ASP A 13 -42.67 10.32 16.05
CA ASP A 13 -42.57 10.46 17.51
C ASP A 13 -41.10 10.54 17.97
N PRO A 14 -40.43 11.69 17.75
CA PRO A 14 -38.99 11.83 17.95
C PRO A 14 -38.57 11.88 19.43
N CYS A 15 -39.51 12.13 20.34
CA CYS A 15 -39.26 12.17 21.78
C CYS A 15 -39.28 10.78 22.42
N SER A 16 -39.68 9.74 21.69
CA SER A 16 -39.73 8.37 22.21
C SER A 16 -38.37 7.68 22.24
N SER A 17 -37.85 7.47 23.45
CA SER A 17 -36.60 6.72 23.69
C SER A 17 -36.64 5.29 23.14
N VAL A 18 -37.81 4.63 23.18
CA VAL A 18 -37.98 3.26 22.68
C VAL A 18 -37.90 3.21 21.15
N LYS A 19 -38.63 4.09 20.46
CA LYS A 19 -38.62 4.16 18.99
C LYS A 19 -37.24 4.56 18.46
N ARG A 20 -36.56 5.50 19.14
CA ARG A 20 -35.15 5.82 18.87
C ARG A 20 -34.27 4.58 18.99
N GLY A 21 -34.41 3.80 20.07
CA GLY A 21 -33.65 2.56 20.29
C GLY A 21 -33.89 1.51 19.20
N ASN A 22 -35.15 1.32 18.78
CA ASN A 22 -35.53 0.41 17.70
C ASN A 22 -34.93 0.84 16.36
N MET A 23 -35.02 2.13 16.02
CA MET A 23 -34.40 2.70 14.82
C MET A 23 -32.88 2.49 14.84
N VAL A 24 -32.19 2.78 15.94
CA VAL A 24 -30.73 2.58 16.05
C VAL A 24 -30.36 1.10 15.87
N ARG A 25 -31.14 0.17 16.44
CA ARG A 25 -30.92 -1.27 16.26
C ARG A 25 -31.09 -1.68 14.79
N ALA A 26 -32.15 -1.20 14.14
CA ALA A 26 -32.40 -1.45 12.72
C ALA A 26 -31.28 -0.86 11.84
N ALA A 27 -30.78 0.32 12.17
CA ALA A 27 -29.67 0.97 11.48
C ALA A 27 -28.36 0.18 11.60
N ARG A 28 -28.02 -0.32 12.79
CA ARG A 28 -26.83 -1.16 13.01
C ARG A 28 -26.92 -2.48 12.22
N ALA A 29 -28.09 -3.12 12.21
CA ALA A 29 -28.32 -4.32 11.43
C ALA A 29 -28.18 -4.05 9.92
N LEU A 30 -28.72 -2.93 9.43
CA LEU A 30 -28.57 -2.50 8.04
C LEU A 30 -27.10 -2.23 7.69
N LEU A 31 -26.37 -1.50 8.55
CA LEU A 31 -24.95 -1.22 8.34
C LEU A 31 -24.13 -2.51 8.23
N SER A 32 -24.38 -3.49 9.11
CA SER A 32 -23.71 -4.79 9.06
C SER A 32 -24.00 -5.54 7.75
N ALA A 33 -25.27 -5.58 7.33
CA ALA A 33 -25.68 -6.23 6.08
C ALA A 33 -25.06 -5.56 4.84
N VAL A 34 -25.07 -4.23 4.78
CA VAL A 34 -24.48 -3.46 3.68
C VAL A 34 -22.96 -3.62 3.66
N THR A 35 -22.29 -3.59 4.82
CA THR A 35 -20.84 -3.80 4.90
C THR A 35 -20.45 -5.18 4.39
N ARG A 36 -21.20 -6.23 4.77
CA ARG A 36 -20.99 -7.59 4.26
C ARG A 36 -21.17 -7.68 2.74
N LEU A 37 -22.19 -7.02 2.19
CA LEU A 37 -22.40 -6.95 0.74
C LEU A 37 -21.22 -6.28 0.02
N LEU A 38 -20.73 -5.15 0.54
CA LEU A 38 -19.60 -4.43 -0.03
C LEU A 38 -18.30 -5.25 0.02
N ILE A 39 -18.04 -5.97 1.11
CA ILE A 39 -16.88 -6.87 1.22
C ILE A 39 -16.96 -7.99 0.19
N LEU A 40 -18.13 -8.61 0.01
CA LEU A 40 -18.30 -9.67 -0.99
C LEU A 40 -18.11 -9.15 -2.43
N ALA A 41 -18.61 -7.95 -2.72
CA ALA A 41 -18.41 -7.29 -4.01
C ALA A 41 -16.92 -7.00 -4.26
N ASP A 42 -16.20 -6.51 -3.24
CA ASP A 42 -14.76 -6.26 -3.31
C ASP A 42 -13.97 -7.55 -3.57
N MET A 43 -14.28 -8.63 -2.85
CA MET A 43 -13.67 -9.95 -3.09
C MET A 43 -13.86 -10.43 -4.53
N ALA A 44 -15.04 -10.22 -5.12
CA ALA A 44 -15.31 -10.58 -6.50
C ALA A 44 -14.49 -9.72 -7.48
N ASP A 45 -14.31 -8.44 -7.20
CA ASP A 45 -13.49 -7.54 -8.03
C ASP A 45 -12.00 -7.88 -7.93
N VAL A 46 -11.48 -8.20 -6.74
CA VAL A 46 -10.11 -8.70 -6.55
C VAL A 46 -9.91 -10.01 -7.31
N TYR A 47 -10.85 -10.95 -7.23
CA TYR A 47 -10.74 -12.21 -7.98
C TYR A 47 -10.71 -11.98 -9.49
N LYS A 48 -11.59 -11.13 -10.03
CA LYS A 48 -11.57 -10.75 -11.45
C LYS A 48 -10.24 -10.11 -11.86
N LEU A 49 -9.68 -9.26 -11.00
CA LEU A 49 -8.36 -8.64 -11.22
C LEU A 49 -7.26 -9.70 -11.32
N LEU A 50 -7.24 -10.69 -10.43
CA LEU A 50 -6.25 -11.78 -10.44
C LEU A 50 -6.40 -12.68 -11.69
N VAL A 51 -7.62 -12.94 -12.14
CA VAL A 51 -7.86 -13.67 -13.40
C VAL A 51 -7.31 -12.87 -14.58
N GLN A 52 -7.60 -11.57 -14.65
CA GLN A 52 -7.07 -10.70 -15.72
C GLN A 52 -5.54 -10.61 -15.67
N LEU A 53 -4.95 -10.62 -14.47
CA LEU A 53 -3.51 -10.63 -14.27
C LEU A 53 -2.86 -11.89 -14.87
N LYS A 54 -3.48 -13.06 -14.70
CA LYS A 54 -3.02 -14.32 -15.32
C LYS A 54 -3.06 -14.29 -16.84
N VAL A 55 -4.12 -13.72 -17.43
CA VAL A 55 -4.22 -13.51 -18.88
C VAL A 55 -3.04 -12.69 -19.41
N VAL A 56 -2.71 -11.60 -18.73
CA VAL A 56 -1.58 -10.73 -19.09
C VAL A 56 -0.23 -11.43 -18.89
N GLU A 57 -0.06 -12.17 -17.79
CA GLU A 57 1.16 -12.96 -17.51
C GLU A 57 1.46 -13.96 -18.63
N GLU A 58 0.45 -14.74 -19.04
CA GLU A 58 0.56 -15.68 -20.14
C GLU A 58 0.82 -14.98 -21.47
N GLY A 59 0.17 -13.84 -21.72
CA GLY A 59 0.39 -13.05 -22.93
C GLY A 59 1.80 -12.47 -23.03
N ILE A 60 2.38 -12.03 -21.91
CA ILE A 60 3.79 -11.58 -21.84
C ILE A 60 4.75 -12.74 -22.14
N LEU A 61 4.46 -13.95 -21.64
CA LEU A 61 5.24 -15.15 -21.96
C LEU A 61 5.14 -15.51 -23.45
N LYS A 62 3.94 -15.47 -24.04
CA LYS A 62 3.72 -15.71 -25.48
C LYS A 62 4.47 -14.67 -26.33
N LEU A 63 4.43 -13.40 -25.93
CA LEU A 63 5.14 -12.32 -26.63
C LEU A 63 6.66 -12.53 -26.61
N ARG A 64 7.23 -12.93 -25.46
CA ARG A 64 8.66 -13.25 -25.37
C ARG A 64 9.05 -14.43 -26.27
N ASN A 65 8.20 -15.45 -26.32
CA ASN A 65 8.50 -16.72 -26.98
C ASN A 65 8.06 -16.76 -28.46
N ALA A 66 7.59 -15.64 -29.02
CA ALA A 66 7.26 -15.55 -30.44
C ALA A 66 8.48 -15.91 -31.30
N GLY A 67 8.29 -16.81 -32.27
CA GLY A 67 9.37 -17.31 -33.13
C GLY A 67 9.55 -16.54 -34.44
N THR A 68 8.58 -15.69 -34.80
CA THR A 68 8.60 -14.87 -36.02
C THR A 68 8.11 -13.46 -35.73
N GLU A 69 8.51 -12.49 -36.55
CA GLU A 69 8.03 -11.10 -36.40
C GLU A 69 6.50 -10.99 -36.61
N GLN A 70 5.95 -11.85 -37.48
CA GLN A 70 4.51 -11.93 -37.69
C GLN A 70 3.78 -12.39 -36.42
N ASP A 71 4.23 -13.49 -35.81
CA ASP A 71 3.64 -13.99 -34.57
C ASP A 71 3.81 -12.97 -33.44
N LEU A 72 4.97 -12.32 -33.36
CA LEU A 72 5.25 -11.27 -32.38
C LEU A 72 4.24 -10.12 -32.49
N GLY A 73 3.98 -9.64 -33.72
CA GLY A 73 2.97 -8.62 -33.99
C GLY A 73 1.55 -9.05 -33.60
N ILE A 74 1.18 -10.31 -33.88
CA ILE A 74 -0.11 -10.89 -33.49
C ILE A 74 -0.26 -10.94 -31.96
N GLN A 75 0.75 -11.47 -31.25
CA GLN A 75 0.73 -11.55 -29.78
C GLN A 75 0.68 -10.16 -29.16
N TYR A 76 1.42 -9.19 -29.67
CA TYR A 76 1.41 -7.82 -29.16
C TYR A 76 0.05 -7.15 -29.34
N LYS A 77 -0.56 -7.28 -30.52
CA LYS A 77 -1.88 -6.72 -30.83
C LYS A 77 -2.97 -7.32 -29.94
N ALA A 78 -2.89 -8.61 -29.62
CA ALA A 78 -3.80 -9.28 -28.69
C ALA A 78 -3.54 -8.90 -27.22
N LEU A 79 -2.28 -8.75 -26.82
CA LEU A 79 -1.89 -8.44 -25.44
C LEU A 79 -2.21 -7.00 -25.03
N LYS A 80 -2.05 -6.04 -25.95
CA LYS A 80 -2.20 -4.61 -25.65
C LYS A 80 -3.54 -4.26 -24.96
N PRO A 81 -4.72 -4.66 -25.48
CA PRO A 81 -5.99 -4.36 -24.80
C PRO A 81 -6.12 -5.07 -23.45
N GLU A 82 -5.57 -6.28 -23.28
CA GLU A 82 -5.60 -7.01 -22.01
C GLU A 82 -4.76 -6.31 -20.92
N VAL A 83 -3.62 -5.72 -21.32
CA VAL A 83 -2.79 -4.88 -20.43
C VAL A 83 -3.52 -3.60 -20.04
N ASP A 84 -4.20 -2.95 -20.99
CA ASP A 84 -4.96 -1.72 -20.71
C ASP A 84 -6.14 -2.01 -19.76
N LYS A 85 -6.85 -3.12 -19.97
CA LYS A 85 -7.92 -3.60 -19.08
C LYS A 85 -7.39 -3.90 -17.67
N LEU A 86 -6.28 -4.64 -17.56
CA LEU A 86 -5.63 -4.90 -16.28
C LEU A 86 -5.25 -3.60 -15.57
N ASN A 87 -4.70 -2.63 -16.30
CA ASN A 87 -4.29 -1.36 -15.72
C ASN A 87 -5.46 -0.58 -15.12
N ILE A 88 -6.63 -0.58 -15.75
CA ILE A 88 -7.85 0.06 -15.23
C ILE A 88 -8.30 -0.63 -13.93
N MET A 89 -8.35 -1.96 -13.94
CA MET A 89 -8.76 -2.74 -12.75
C MET A 89 -7.79 -2.54 -11.59
N ALA A 90 -6.48 -2.53 -11.87
CA ALA A 90 -5.45 -2.28 -10.88
C ALA A 90 -5.49 -0.84 -10.34
N ALA A 91 -5.83 0.15 -11.19
CA ALA A 91 -6.04 1.53 -10.76
C ALA A 91 -7.22 1.67 -9.79
N LYS A 92 -8.33 0.97 -10.07
CA LYS A 92 -9.49 0.94 -9.17
C LYS A 92 -9.09 0.35 -7.82
N ARG A 93 -8.44 -0.82 -7.82
CA ARG A 93 -7.97 -1.44 -6.58
C ARG A 93 -7.01 -0.55 -5.80
N GLN A 94 -6.10 0.15 -6.47
CA GLN A 94 -5.18 1.12 -5.84
C GLN A 94 -5.91 2.21 -5.05
N GLN A 95 -7.12 2.61 -5.44
CA GLN A 95 -7.90 3.61 -4.70
C GLN A 95 -8.59 3.00 -3.46
N GLU A 96 -8.85 1.70 -3.47
CA GLU A 96 -9.53 0.97 -2.39
C GLU A 96 -8.54 0.47 -1.32
N LEU A 97 -7.26 0.35 -1.65
CA LEU A 97 -6.20 0.00 -0.70
C LEU A 97 -6.07 1.09 0.37
N LYS A 98 -6.06 0.67 1.64
CA LYS A 98 -5.99 1.57 2.79
C LYS A 98 -4.55 2.00 3.11
N ASP A 99 -3.62 1.06 3.02
CA ASP A 99 -2.21 1.28 3.29
C ASP A 99 -1.53 2.07 2.17
N VAL A 100 -0.87 3.18 2.51
CA VAL A 100 -0.22 4.06 1.51
C VAL A 100 0.93 3.33 0.81
N GLY A 101 1.71 2.53 1.53
CA GLY A 101 2.80 1.74 0.96
C GLY A 101 2.31 0.79 -0.13
N HIS A 102 1.22 0.06 0.12
CA HIS A 102 0.61 -0.82 -0.89
C HIS A 102 0.03 -0.04 -2.08
N ARG A 103 -0.48 1.18 -1.88
CA ARG A 103 -0.92 2.05 -2.99
C ARG A 103 0.24 2.43 -3.89
N ASP A 104 1.38 2.78 -3.31
CA ASP A 104 2.59 3.15 -4.04
C ASP A 104 3.22 1.94 -4.75
N GLN A 105 3.26 0.79 -4.09
CA GLN A 105 3.68 -0.48 -4.70
C GLN A 105 2.82 -0.83 -5.92
N MET A 106 1.49 -0.72 -5.80
CA MET A 106 0.56 -0.92 -6.92
C MET A 106 0.82 0.09 -8.06
N ALA A 107 1.01 1.37 -7.73
CA ALA A 107 1.30 2.42 -8.72
C ALA A 107 2.60 2.14 -9.49
N ALA A 108 3.67 1.81 -8.77
CA ALA A 108 4.98 1.51 -9.34
C ALA A 108 4.93 0.27 -10.25
N ALA A 109 4.32 -0.82 -9.78
CA ALA A 109 4.19 -2.05 -10.54
C ALA A 109 3.36 -1.85 -11.82
N ARG A 110 2.25 -1.11 -11.75
CA ARG A 110 1.46 -0.71 -12.93
C ARG A 110 2.29 0.11 -13.92
N GLY A 111 3.05 1.09 -13.44
CA GLY A 111 3.91 1.93 -14.27
C GLY A 111 4.97 1.13 -15.02
N ILE A 112 5.66 0.21 -14.33
CA ILE A 112 6.63 -0.70 -14.93
C ILE A 112 5.96 -1.57 -16.00
N LEU A 113 4.80 -2.17 -15.69
CA LEU A 113 4.06 -3.00 -16.63
C LEU A 113 3.70 -2.23 -17.91
N GLN A 114 3.10 -1.05 -17.78
CA GLN A 114 2.71 -0.23 -18.94
C GLN A 114 3.89 0.21 -19.78
N LYS A 115 5.00 0.61 -19.15
CA LYS A 115 6.21 1.05 -19.84
C LYS A 115 6.92 -0.10 -20.55
N ASN A 116 7.04 -1.24 -19.89
CA ASN A 116 7.93 -2.30 -20.36
C ASN A 116 7.26 -3.25 -21.37
N VAL A 117 5.93 -3.33 -21.47
CA VAL A 117 5.28 -4.17 -22.50
C VAL A 117 5.65 -3.75 -23.93
N PRO A 118 5.59 -2.45 -24.32
CA PRO A 118 6.10 -1.99 -25.61
C PRO A 118 7.61 -2.22 -25.80
N ILE A 119 8.41 -2.09 -24.74
CA ILE A 119 9.87 -2.30 -24.80
C ILE A 119 10.18 -3.79 -24.99
N LEU A 120 9.42 -4.69 -24.38
CA LEU A 120 9.55 -6.14 -24.60
C LEU A 120 9.27 -6.49 -26.07
N TYR A 121 8.27 -5.85 -26.68
CA TYR A 121 7.99 -6.04 -28.11
C TYR A 121 9.21 -5.69 -28.97
N THR A 122 9.78 -4.50 -28.81
CA THR A 122 10.95 -4.10 -29.62
C THR A 122 12.20 -4.91 -29.30
N ALA A 123 12.42 -5.28 -28.03
CA ALA A 123 13.53 -6.15 -27.64
C ALA A 123 13.39 -7.58 -28.22
N SER A 124 12.18 -8.14 -28.23
CA SER A 124 11.89 -9.42 -28.89
C SER A 124 12.09 -9.33 -30.40
N GLN A 125 11.66 -8.23 -31.03
CA GLN A 125 11.84 -8.00 -32.47
C GLN A 125 13.32 -7.97 -32.85
N ALA A 126 14.15 -7.23 -32.10
CA ALA A 126 15.60 -7.18 -32.32
C ALA A 126 16.26 -8.56 -32.18
N CYS A 127 15.80 -9.40 -31.24
CA CYS A 127 16.30 -10.77 -31.09
C CYS A 127 15.95 -11.67 -32.30
N LEU A 128 14.81 -11.42 -32.96
CA LEU A 128 14.40 -12.17 -34.15
C LEU A 128 15.18 -11.74 -35.40
N GLN A 129 15.52 -10.44 -35.49
CA GLN A 129 16.29 -9.87 -36.59
C GLN A 129 17.79 -10.18 -36.49
N HIS A 130 18.32 -10.29 -35.27
CA HIS A 130 19.74 -10.54 -34.99
C HIS A 130 19.93 -11.68 -33.97
N PRO A 131 19.67 -12.95 -34.35
CA PRO A 131 19.66 -14.08 -33.42
C PRO A 131 21.03 -14.43 -32.81
N ASP A 132 22.10 -14.01 -33.46
CA ASP A 132 23.50 -14.20 -33.08
C ASP A 132 23.99 -13.21 -32.01
N VAL A 133 23.28 -12.10 -31.79
CA VAL A 133 23.66 -11.06 -30.82
C VAL A 133 23.12 -11.40 -29.43
N ALA A 134 23.96 -12.04 -28.61
CA ALA A 134 23.63 -12.43 -27.23
C ALA A 134 23.17 -11.25 -26.35
N ALA A 135 23.66 -10.03 -26.61
CA ALA A 135 23.28 -8.83 -25.87
C ALA A 135 21.78 -8.50 -25.99
N TYR A 136 21.18 -8.70 -27.18
CA TYR A 136 19.74 -8.47 -27.35
C TYR A 136 18.92 -9.50 -26.58
N LYS A 137 19.34 -10.77 -26.57
CA LYS A 137 18.70 -11.81 -25.79
C LYS A 137 18.74 -11.51 -24.29
N ALA A 138 19.90 -11.09 -23.78
CA ALA A 138 20.05 -10.67 -22.38
C ALA A 138 19.15 -9.48 -22.04
N ASN A 139 19.09 -8.46 -22.91
CA ASN A 139 18.20 -7.30 -22.72
C ASN A 139 16.72 -7.70 -22.69
N ARG A 140 16.26 -8.50 -23.66
CA ARG A 140 14.88 -9.01 -23.72
C ARG A 140 14.51 -9.80 -22.46
N ASP A 141 15.39 -10.70 -22.03
CA ASP A 141 15.14 -11.55 -20.86
C ASP A 141 15.15 -10.73 -19.55
N LEU A 142 15.95 -9.66 -19.47
CA LEU A 142 15.92 -8.70 -18.36
C LEU A 142 14.58 -7.94 -18.31
N ILE A 143 14.12 -7.41 -19.45
CA ILE A 143 12.83 -6.71 -19.53
C ILE A 143 11.68 -7.65 -19.16
N TYR A 144 11.73 -8.89 -19.66
CA TYR A 144 10.75 -9.92 -19.30
C TYR A 144 10.73 -10.20 -17.80
N LYS A 145 11.90 -10.33 -17.15
CA LYS A 145 11.99 -10.54 -15.70
C LYS A 145 11.41 -9.35 -14.92
N GLN A 146 11.66 -8.11 -15.35
CA GLN A 146 11.05 -6.91 -14.75
C GLN A 146 9.52 -6.91 -14.90
N LEU A 147 9.00 -7.37 -16.04
CA LEU A 147 7.56 -7.52 -16.26
C LEU A 147 6.95 -8.60 -15.37
N GLN A 148 7.61 -9.74 -15.19
CA GLN A 148 7.17 -10.77 -14.24
C GLN A 148 7.13 -10.22 -12.81
N GLN A 149 8.16 -9.48 -12.40
CA GLN A 149 8.19 -8.83 -11.09
C GLN A 149 7.05 -7.81 -10.92
N ALA A 150 6.75 -7.03 -11.96
CA ALA A 150 5.61 -6.10 -11.94
C ALA A 150 4.27 -6.83 -11.82
N VAL A 151 4.07 -7.94 -12.55
CA VAL A 151 2.88 -8.79 -12.43
C VAL A 151 2.74 -9.33 -11.00
N THR A 152 3.81 -9.87 -10.42
CA THR A 152 3.80 -10.33 -9.02
C THR A 152 3.55 -9.19 -8.04
N GLY A 153 4.11 -8.00 -8.28
CA GLY A 153 3.89 -6.81 -7.47
C GLY A 153 2.42 -6.37 -7.46
N ILE A 154 1.76 -6.36 -8.63
CA ILE A 154 0.32 -6.11 -8.74
C ILE A 154 -0.47 -7.17 -7.97
N SER A 155 -0.12 -8.45 -8.11
CA SER A 155 -0.78 -9.56 -7.39
C SER A 155 -0.72 -9.39 -5.87
N ASN A 156 0.48 -9.09 -5.35
CA ASN A 156 0.72 -8.97 -3.92
C ASN A 156 0.00 -7.74 -3.34
N ALA A 157 0.12 -6.59 -4.01
CA ALA A 157 -0.55 -5.37 -3.56
C ALA A 157 -2.07 -5.47 -3.67
N ALA A 158 -2.62 -6.15 -4.70
CA ALA A 158 -4.06 -6.35 -4.84
C ALA A 158 -4.67 -7.16 -3.70
N GLN A 159 -3.93 -8.17 -3.23
CA GLN A 159 -4.33 -9.08 -2.16
C GLN A 159 -3.97 -8.58 -0.77
N ALA A 160 -3.30 -7.43 -0.66
CA ALA A 160 -2.99 -6.81 0.62
C ALA A 160 -4.29 -6.54 1.38
N THR A 161 -4.43 -7.15 2.55
CA THR A 161 -5.52 -6.90 3.48
C THR A 161 -5.15 -5.72 4.38
N ALA A 162 -6.16 -5.03 4.89
CA ALA A 162 -5.94 -4.02 5.91
C ALA A 162 -5.35 -4.69 7.15
N SER A 163 -4.10 -4.38 7.49
CA SER A 163 -3.54 -4.65 8.81
C SER A 163 -3.97 -3.54 9.78
N ASP A 164 -4.02 -3.84 11.08
CA ASP A 164 -4.30 -2.83 12.11
C ASP A 164 -3.21 -1.73 12.15
N ASP A 165 -1.98 -2.06 11.70
CA ASP A 165 -0.87 -1.10 11.56
C ASP A 165 -1.11 -0.06 10.45
N ALA A 166 -1.84 -0.43 9.39
CA ALA A 166 -2.17 0.50 8.30
C ALA A 166 -3.10 1.65 8.75
N ALA A 167 -3.83 1.49 9.86
CA ALA A 167 -4.60 2.57 10.46
C ALA A 167 -3.69 3.71 11.00
N GLN A 168 -2.44 3.38 11.35
CA GLN A 168 -1.43 4.33 11.79
C GLN A 168 -0.59 4.89 10.62
N GLN A 169 -0.98 4.80 9.35
CA GLN A 169 -0.21 5.44 8.25
C GLN A 169 -1.08 6.28 7.29
N GLN A 170 -2.22 6.78 7.77
CA GLN A 170 -3.19 7.51 6.94
C GLN A 170 -2.76 8.92 6.46
N GLY A 171 -1.48 9.29 6.58
CA GLY A 171 -0.96 10.57 6.08
C GLY A 171 0.14 10.35 5.04
N GLY A 172 -0.09 10.75 3.79
CA GLY A 172 0.84 10.57 2.65
C GLY A 172 2.13 11.41 2.69
N GLY A 173 2.75 11.57 3.86
CA GLY A 173 4.11 12.08 4.03
C GLY A 173 5.03 10.91 4.39
N GLY A 174 6.26 10.89 3.86
CA GLY A 174 7.18 9.75 3.98
C GLY A 174 7.31 9.19 5.40
N GLU A 175 7.68 7.90 5.49
CA GLU A 175 7.62 7.08 6.71
C GLU A 175 8.22 7.76 7.95
N LEU A 176 9.43 8.32 7.83
CA LEU A 176 10.09 9.02 8.95
C LEU A 176 9.37 10.31 9.35
N ALA A 177 8.83 11.07 8.39
CA ALA A 177 8.08 12.29 8.67
C ALA A 177 6.75 11.96 9.37
N TYR A 178 6.10 10.85 8.98
CA TYR A 178 4.92 10.37 9.68
C TYR A 178 5.28 9.97 11.12
N ALA A 179 6.35 9.18 11.32
CA ALA A 179 6.79 8.72 12.64
C ALA A 179 7.08 9.88 13.59
N LEU A 180 7.81 10.90 13.13
CA LEU A 180 8.12 12.11 13.89
C LEU A 180 6.85 12.86 14.33
N ASN A 181 5.93 13.13 13.40
CA ASN A 181 4.68 13.83 13.70
C ASN A 181 3.76 13.02 14.64
N ASN A 182 3.79 11.70 14.54
CA ASN A 182 2.99 10.83 15.39
C ASN A 182 3.58 10.77 16.81
N PHE A 183 4.91 10.73 16.94
CA PHE A 183 5.59 10.78 18.23
C PHE A 183 5.31 12.10 18.96
N ASP A 184 5.39 13.23 18.27
CA ASP A 184 5.09 14.57 18.82
C ASP A 184 3.65 14.67 19.38
N LYS A 185 2.68 13.98 18.76
CA LYS A 185 1.29 13.94 19.26
C LYS A 185 1.10 13.03 20.46
N GLN A 186 1.95 12.02 20.64
CA GLN A 186 1.81 10.99 21.66
C GLN A 186 2.65 11.23 22.91
N ILE A 187 3.61 12.16 22.84
CA ILE A 187 4.50 12.48 23.96
C ILE A 187 3.79 13.27 25.08
N ILE A 188 2.69 13.96 24.76
CA ILE A 188 1.88 14.68 25.74
C ILE A 188 0.77 13.74 26.23
N VAL A 189 0.91 13.24 27.46
CA VAL A 189 -0.05 12.35 28.10
C VAL A 189 -0.64 13.06 29.32
N ASP A 190 -1.93 12.85 29.59
CA ASP A 190 -2.55 13.36 30.82
C ASP A 190 -1.89 12.67 32.02
N PRO A 191 -1.21 13.41 32.92
CA PRO A 191 -0.49 12.84 34.06
C PRO A 191 -1.37 11.95 34.95
N SER A 192 -2.66 12.26 35.06
CA SER A 192 -3.60 11.48 35.87
C SER A 192 -3.92 10.09 35.31
N THR A 193 -3.61 9.86 34.03
CA THR A 193 -3.85 8.59 33.31
C THR A 193 -2.56 7.87 32.93
N PHE A 194 -1.41 8.41 33.30
CA PHE A 194 -0.12 7.84 32.98
C PHE A 194 0.07 6.49 33.65
N SER A 195 0.59 5.53 32.89
CA SER A 195 0.91 4.18 33.33
C SER A 195 2.26 3.81 32.74
N GLU A 196 3.28 3.73 33.59
CA GLU A 196 4.64 3.45 33.15
C GLU A 196 4.74 2.17 32.31
N GLU A 197 4.11 1.08 32.79
CA GLU A 197 4.11 -0.23 32.13
C GLU A 197 3.59 -0.19 30.68
N ARG A 198 2.76 0.79 30.34
CA ARG A 198 2.16 0.93 29.01
C ARG A 198 2.84 2.02 28.17
N PHE A 199 3.08 3.19 28.76
CA PHE A 199 3.53 4.36 28.01
C PHE A 199 5.04 4.35 27.75
N ARG A 200 5.83 3.90 28.72
CA ARG A 200 7.29 3.81 28.58
C ARG A 200 7.72 2.94 27.41
N PRO A 201 7.33 1.65 27.32
CA PRO A 201 7.76 0.80 26.22
C PRO A 201 7.27 1.32 24.86
N SER A 202 6.06 1.90 24.80
CA SER A 202 5.53 2.43 23.54
C SER A 202 6.29 3.67 23.05
N LEU A 203 6.64 4.61 23.93
CA LEU A 203 7.41 5.80 23.55
C LEU A 203 8.85 5.44 23.18
N GLU A 204 9.49 4.54 23.92
CA GLU A 204 10.84 4.07 23.63
C GLU A 204 10.90 3.34 22.27
N GLU A 205 9.96 2.43 22.00
CA GLU A 205 9.88 1.72 20.71
C GLU A 205 9.68 2.69 19.54
N ARG A 206 8.79 3.68 19.69
CA ARG A 206 8.55 4.70 18.65
C ARG A 206 9.77 5.58 18.42
N LEU A 207 10.47 5.98 19.48
CA LEU A 207 11.70 6.77 19.34
C LEU A 207 12.79 5.97 18.64
N GLU A 208 12.98 4.71 18.99
CA GLU A 208 13.99 3.86 18.32
C GLU A 208 13.63 3.59 16.85
N SER A 209 12.35 3.53 16.50
CA SER A 209 11.90 3.51 15.09
C SER A 209 12.32 4.78 14.33
N ILE A 210 12.15 5.96 14.94
CA ILE A 210 12.60 7.25 14.38
C ILE A 210 14.13 7.28 14.23
N ILE A 211 14.86 6.86 15.27
CA ILE A 211 16.33 6.83 15.25
C ILE A 211 16.84 5.87 14.17
N SER A 212 16.18 4.71 14.00
CA SER A 212 16.49 3.77 12.92
C SER A 212 16.32 4.42 11.53
N GLY A 213 15.25 5.18 11.33
CA GLY A 213 15.04 5.93 10.09
C GLY A 213 16.07 7.06 9.89
N ALA A 214 16.45 7.77 10.95
CA ALA A 214 17.49 8.79 10.90
C ALA A 214 18.90 8.20 10.64
N ALA A 215 19.18 6.99 11.14
CA ALA A 215 20.43 6.29 10.90
C ALA A 215 20.62 5.96 9.41
N LEU A 216 19.55 5.54 8.70
CA LEU A 216 19.60 5.33 7.25
C LEU A 216 20.01 6.61 6.49
N MET A 217 19.63 7.80 6.99
CA MET A 217 20.07 9.08 6.42
C MET A 217 21.51 9.42 6.80
N ALA A 218 21.90 9.17 8.05
CA ALA A 218 23.24 9.48 8.56
C ALA A 218 24.33 8.61 7.91
N ASP A 219 24.05 7.32 7.71
CA ASP A 219 24.97 6.31 7.18
C ASP A 219 24.94 6.17 5.65
N SER A 220 24.12 6.99 4.98
CA SER A 220 24.10 7.04 3.52
C SER A 220 25.44 7.48 2.95
N SER A 221 25.88 6.86 1.86
CA SER A 221 27.15 7.16 1.18
C SER A 221 27.24 8.58 0.61
N CYS A 222 26.12 9.28 0.47
CA CYS A 222 26.06 10.67 0.03
C CYS A 222 25.99 11.69 1.18
N THR A 223 25.97 11.23 2.43
CA THR A 223 25.91 12.11 3.60
C THR A 223 27.32 12.51 4.03
N ARG A 224 27.52 13.83 4.19
CA ARG A 224 28.81 14.37 4.65
C ARG A 224 29.06 14.01 6.12
N ASP A 225 30.32 13.79 6.48
CA ASP A 225 30.72 13.43 7.84
C ASP A 225 30.23 14.42 8.90
N ASP A 226 30.34 15.72 8.64
CA ASP A 226 29.88 16.78 9.55
C ASP A 226 28.36 16.75 9.76
N ARG A 227 27.59 16.30 8.76
CA ARG A 227 26.14 16.12 8.88
C ARG A 227 25.79 14.83 9.61
N ARG A 228 26.52 13.74 9.34
CA ARG A 228 26.36 12.45 10.02
C ARG A 228 26.59 12.60 11.52
N GLU A 229 27.69 13.23 11.94
CA GLU A 229 28.00 13.47 13.35
C GLU A 229 26.90 14.29 14.04
N ARG A 230 26.36 15.32 13.37
CA ARG A 230 25.23 16.08 13.90
C ARG A 230 23.98 15.24 14.08
N ILE A 231 23.63 14.40 13.09
CA ILE A 231 22.44 13.53 13.21
C ILE A 231 22.61 12.55 14.38
N VAL A 232 23.79 11.94 14.53
CA VAL A 232 24.09 11.05 15.66
C VAL A 232 23.98 11.78 17.01
N ALA A 233 24.52 13.00 17.09
CA ALA A 233 24.43 13.82 18.28
C ALA A 233 22.97 14.15 18.65
N GLU A 234 22.14 14.56 17.67
CA GLU A 234 20.72 14.85 17.88
C GLU A 234 19.92 13.59 18.26
N CYS A 235 20.21 12.42 17.66
CA CYS A 235 19.59 11.15 18.05
C CYS A 235 19.88 10.79 19.52
N ASN A 236 21.10 11.04 19.98
CA ASN A 236 21.45 10.84 21.38
C ASN A 236 20.78 11.88 22.30
N ALA A 237 20.71 13.14 21.85
CA ALA A 237 20.06 14.21 22.60
C ALA A 237 18.56 13.93 22.80
N VAL A 238 17.83 13.52 21.75
CA VAL A 238 16.40 13.18 21.87
C VAL A 238 16.18 11.93 22.72
N ARG A 239 17.09 10.94 22.68
CA ARG A 239 17.04 9.78 23.57
C ARG A 239 17.16 10.18 25.04
N GLN A 240 18.10 11.08 25.34
CA GLN A 240 18.26 11.60 26.69
C GLN A 240 17.03 12.41 27.13
N ALA A 241 16.53 13.30 26.27
CA ALA A 241 15.34 14.11 26.56
C ALA A 241 14.10 13.26 26.85
N LEU A 242 13.93 12.12 26.17
CA LEU A 242 12.85 11.18 26.47
C LEU A 242 13.02 10.53 27.85
N GLN A 243 14.23 10.12 28.22
CA GLN A 243 14.48 9.52 29.55
C GLN A 243 14.27 10.52 30.68
N ASP A 244 14.65 11.78 30.47
CA ASP A 244 14.40 12.86 31.43
C ASP A 244 12.89 13.09 31.59
N LEU A 245 12.15 13.16 30.47
CA LEU A 245 10.69 13.31 30.48
C LEU A 245 9.99 12.14 31.20
N LEU A 246 10.38 10.90 30.90
CA LEU A 246 9.82 9.72 31.55
C LEU A 246 10.08 9.75 33.06
N SER A 247 11.23 10.26 33.48
CA SER A 247 11.58 10.43 34.90
C SER A 247 10.68 11.45 35.59
N GLU A 248 10.36 12.57 34.93
CA GLU A 248 9.42 13.57 35.43
C GLU A 248 7.97 13.05 35.55
N TYR A 249 7.53 12.18 34.62
CA TYR A 249 6.22 11.51 34.74
C TYR A 249 6.18 10.47 35.87
N MET A 250 7.30 9.91 36.29
CA MET A 250 7.38 9.02 37.46
C MET A 250 7.44 9.79 38.79
N GLY A 251 7.91 11.04 38.76
CA GLY A 251 8.06 11.89 39.95
C GLY A 251 6.79 12.65 40.35
N ASN A 252 5.78 12.68 39.47
CA ASN A 252 4.46 13.31 39.68
C ASN A 252 3.35 12.27 39.81
#